data_AF-A0A7K9SW67-F1
#
_entry.id   AF-A0A7K9SW67-F1
#
_cell.length_a   1.000
_cell.length_b   1.000
_cell.length_c   1.000
_cell.angle_alpha   90.00
_cell.angle_beta   90.00
_cell.angle_gamma   90.00
#
_symmetry.space_group_name_H-M   'P 1'
#
loop_
_entity.id
_entity.type
_entity.pdbx_description
1 polymer ?
#
loop_
_entity_poly.entity_id
_entity_poly.type
_entity_poly.pdbx_seq_one_letter_code
_entity_poly.pdbx_strand_id
1 'polypeptide(L)'
;PQVEEAGHVFLLMKKDYRISRNVRLAWVLSRLHQVIWAVPEPELVKSENELDVLSILPNGWQPDEPVQPKPYLLVPSTRVTFLARQYRFVIELDLSPSTGIVDDSTGEIIFDEVFHALSRCLVGLLRPFRIPGSDIIYQPEIFVTIQAYSSIIGLQSHQVK
;
A
#
# COMPACT_ATOMS: atom_id res chain seq x y z
N PRO A 1 32.49 -6.01 16.99
CA PRO A 1 31.07 -6.43 17.12
C PRO A 1 30.50 -6.81 15.73
N GLN A 2 29.94 -8.02 15.60
CA GLN A 2 29.33 -8.47 14.34
C GLN A 2 28.01 -7.73 14.15
N VAL A 3 27.83 -7.06 13.01
CA VAL A 3 26.58 -6.35 12.69
C VAL A 3 25.49 -7.37 12.44
N GLU A 4 24.32 -7.18 13.05
CA GLU A 4 23.18 -8.09 12.91
C GLU A 4 22.56 -8.03 11.51
N GLU A 5 22.07 -9.17 11.01
CA GLU A 5 21.40 -9.24 9.71
C GLU A 5 19.99 -8.66 9.74
N ALA A 6 19.63 -7.93 8.68
CA ALA A 6 18.27 -7.43 8.50
C ALA A 6 17.33 -8.56 8.09
N GLY A 7 16.23 -8.74 8.82
CA GLY A 7 15.16 -9.67 8.44
C GLY A 7 14.15 -9.03 7.48
N HIS A 8 13.74 -7.80 7.76
CA HIS A 8 12.78 -7.06 6.92
C HIS A 8 13.14 -5.58 6.87
N VAL A 9 13.26 -5.02 5.66
CA VAL A 9 13.50 -3.60 5.42
C VAL A 9 12.28 -2.96 4.74
N PHE A 10 11.85 -1.81 5.25
CA PHE A 10 10.82 -0.97 4.64
C PHE A 10 11.48 0.24 3.99
N LEU A 11 11.24 0.43 2.69
CA LEU A 11 11.76 1.54 1.90
C LEU A 11 10.63 2.49 1.50
N LEU A 12 10.83 3.78 1.70
CA LEU A 12 9.93 4.83 1.24
C LEU A 12 10.41 5.35 -0.11
N MET A 13 9.53 5.29 -1.11
CA MET A 13 9.77 5.87 -2.43
C MET A 13 9.47 7.36 -2.41
N LYS A 14 10.26 8.16 -3.12
CA LYS A 14 9.95 9.58 -3.30
C LYS A 14 8.65 9.81 -4.08
N LYS A 15 8.15 11.04 -4.02
CA LYS A 15 6.82 11.41 -4.52
C LYS A 15 6.80 11.85 -5.98
N ASP A 16 7.85 12.51 -6.45
CA ASP A 16 7.79 13.34 -7.68
C ASP A 16 7.54 12.53 -8.95
N TYR A 17 7.98 11.27 -8.96
CA TYR A 17 7.73 10.37 -10.07
C TYR A 17 7.68 8.92 -9.61
N ARG A 18 7.14 8.07 -10.51
CA ARG A 18 7.05 6.64 -10.30
C ARG A 18 8.45 6.02 -10.28
N ILE A 19 8.85 5.46 -9.15
CA ILE A 19 10.05 4.65 -9.04
C ILE A 19 9.85 3.30 -9.75
N SER A 20 10.76 2.98 -10.67
CA SER A 20 10.67 1.77 -11.50
C SER A 20 11.05 0.50 -10.72
N ARG A 21 10.70 -0.68 -11.25
CA ARG A 21 11.18 -1.96 -10.70
C ARG A 21 12.71 -2.06 -10.76
N ASN A 22 13.34 -1.49 -11.77
CA ASN A 22 14.79 -1.57 -11.96
C ASN A 22 15.53 -0.73 -10.92
N VAL A 23 15.04 0.47 -10.62
CA VAL A 23 15.61 1.32 -9.54
C VAL A 23 15.51 0.60 -8.19
N ARG A 24 14.34 0.02 -7.90
CA ARG A 24 14.13 -0.78 -6.68
C ARG A 24 15.07 -1.97 -6.56
N LEU A 25 15.22 -2.73 -7.64
CA LEU A 25 16.14 -3.87 -7.67
C LEU A 25 17.60 -3.42 -7.56
N ALA A 26 17.99 -2.38 -8.28
CA ALA A 26 19.35 -1.83 -8.24
C ALA A 26 19.73 -1.35 -6.84
N TRP A 27 18.80 -0.70 -6.12
CA TRP A 27 19.00 -0.32 -4.72
C TRP A 27 19.35 -1.53 -3.85
N VAL A 28 18.58 -2.63 -3.97
CA VAL A 28 18.83 -3.85 -3.19
C VAL A 28 20.20 -4.44 -3.55
N LEU A 29 20.47 -4.65 -4.84
CA LEU A 29 21.72 -5.28 -5.31
C LEU A 29 22.96 -4.47 -4.95
N SER A 30 22.90 -3.14 -5.07
CA SER A 30 24.01 -2.24 -4.72
C SER A 30 24.29 -2.18 -3.21
N ARG A 31 23.34 -2.62 -2.38
CA ARG A 31 23.44 -2.63 -0.92
C ARG A 31 23.58 -4.04 -0.34
N LEU A 32 23.58 -5.09 -1.16
CA LEU A 32 23.78 -6.45 -0.67
C LEU A 32 25.14 -6.58 0.04
N HIS A 33 25.13 -7.20 1.21
CA HIS A 33 26.26 -7.30 2.13
C HIS A 33 26.83 -5.95 2.59
N GLN A 34 26.06 -4.87 2.49
CA GLN A 34 26.40 -3.58 3.07
C GLN A 34 25.59 -3.32 4.34
N VAL A 35 26.18 -2.51 5.22
CA VAL A 35 25.51 -2.03 6.43
C VAL A 35 24.58 -0.87 6.06
N ILE A 36 23.34 -0.94 6.50
CA ILE A 36 22.30 0.06 6.26
C ILE A 36 21.75 0.60 7.59
N TRP A 37 21.20 1.81 7.52
CA TRP A 37 20.57 2.53 8.63
C TRP A 37 19.18 2.98 8.23
N ALA A 38 18.24 2.94 9.18
CA ALA A 38 16.98 3.65 9.02
C ALA A 38 17.22 5.16 9.11
N VAL A 39 16.58 5.91 8.23
CA VAL A 39 16.62 7.37 8.17
C VAL A 39 15.62 7.91 9.20
N PRO A 40 16.02 8.84 10.08
CA PRO A 40 15.10 9.47 11.04
C PRO A 40 13.91 10.16 10.35
N GLU A 41 12.73 10.13 10.98
CA GLU A 41 11.51 10.69 10.40
C GLU A 41 11.61 12.17 9.95
N PRO A 42 12.24 13.08 10.70
CA PRO A 42 12.39 14.48 10.26
C PRO A 42 13.23 14.64 8.98
N GLU A 43 14.13 13.68 8.72
CA GLU A 43 15.00 13.67 7.54
C GLU A 43 14.29 13.05 6.33
N LEU A 44 13.41 12.06 6.54
CA LEU A 44 12.58 11.46 5.48
C LEU A 44 11.70 12.47 4.74
N VAL A 45 11.34 13.59 5.38
CA VAL A 45 10.54 14.65 4.77
C VAL A 45 11.39 15.54 3.85
N LYS A 46 12.68 15.67 4.13
CA LYS A 46 13.63 16.53 3.40
C LYS A 46 14.50 15.77 2.39
N SER A 47 14.33 14.45 2.33
CA SER A 47 15.16 13.59 1.50
C SER A 47 14.80 13.73 0.03
N GLU A 48 15.82 13.92 -0.80
CA GLU A 48 15.74 13.95 -2.26
C GLU A 48 16.07 12.57 -2.88
N ASN A 49 16.37 11.57 -2.05
CA ASN A 49 16.72 10.23 -2.50
C ASN A 49 15.51 9.56 -3.18
N GLU A 50 15.77 8.70 -4.16
CA GLU A 50 14.68 7.91 -4.78
C GLU A 50 14.05 6.91 -3.80
N LEU A 51 14.87 6.38 -2.88
CA LEU A 51 14.54 5.34 -1.92
C LEU A 51 15.24 5.60 -0.59
N ASP A 52 14.46 5.80 0.46
CA ASP A 52 14.94 5.95 1.83
C ASP A 52 14.58 4.74 2.68
N VAL A 53 15.50 4.32 3.54
CA VAL A 53 15.24 3.26 4.52
C VAL A 53 14.38 3.83 5.64
N LEU A 54 13.12 3.45 5.69
CA LEU A 54 12.18 3.93 6.68
C LEU A 54 12.33 3.17 8.01
N SER A 55 12.37 1.85 7.94
CA SER A 55 12.58 1.00 9.12
C SER A 55 13.26 -0.32 8.75
N ILE A 56 13.91 -0.92 9.74
CA ILE A 56 14.60 -2.20 9.61
C ILE A 56 14.21 -3.06 10.82
N LEU A 57 13.84 -4.31 10.56
CA LEU A 57 13.52 -5.31 11.57
C LEU A 57 14.57 -6.42 11.55
N PRO A 58 15.00 -6.92 12.72
CA PRO A 58 15.79 -8.15 12.80
C PRO A 58 14.96 -9.38 12.41
N ASN A 59 15.64 -10.50 12.18
CA ASN A 59 14.98 -11.79 11.98
C ASN A 59 14.23 -12.20 13.26
N GLY A 60 12.98 -12.64 13.12
CA GLY A 60 12.17 -13.11 14.26
C GLY A 60 11.51 -12.01 15.10
N TRP A 61 11.62 -10.75 14.71
CA TRP A 61 10.98 -9.62 15.40
C TRP A 61 9.47 -9.82 15.59
N GLN A 62 8.98 -9.47 16.77
CA GLN A 62 7.54 -9.49 17.09
C GLN A 62 6.95 -8.07 17.21
N PRO A 63 5.65 -7.87 16.90
CA PRO A 63 5.00 -6.55 16.92
C PRO A 63 5.15 -5.74 18.21
N ASP A 64 5.24 -6.43 19.36
CA ASP A 64 5.32 -5.81 20.68
C ASP A 64 6.76 -5.50 21.11
N GLU A 65 7.77 -5.90 20.32
CA GLU A 65 9.17 -5.69 20.63
C GLU A 65 9.65 -4.30 20.15
N PRO A 66 10.25 -3.47 21.02
CA PRO A 66 10.79 -2.19 20.61
C PRO A 66 12.00 -2.39 19.70
N VAL A 67 12.03 -1.66 18.58
CA VAL A 67 13.20 -1.62 17.69
C VAL A 67 14.08 -0.45 18.08
N GLN A 68 15.30 -0.73 18.52
CA GLN A 68 16.29 0.31 18.81
C GLN A 68 16.97 0.80 17.52
N PRO A 69 17.27 2.12 17.40
CA PRO A 69 18.04 2.65 16.29
C PRO A 69 19.45 2.04 16.26
N LYS A 70 19.72 1.16 15.30
CA LYS A 70 21.03 0.52 15.11
C LYS A 70 21.24 0.10 13.65
N PRO A 71 22.49 -0.14 13.23
CA PRO A 71 22.78 -0.61 11.88
C PRO A 71 22.44 -2.09 11.71
N TYR A 72 22.11 -2.48 10.48
CA TYR A 72 21.94 -3.88 10.08
C TYR A 72 22.66 -4.19 8.78
N LEU A 73 23.08 -5.44 8.61
CA LEU A 73 23.64 -5.97 7.37
C LEU A 73 22.50 -6.40 6.45
N LEU A 74 22.42 -5.84 5.24
CA LEU A 74 21.49 -6.31 4.22
C LEU A 74 22.00 -7.61 3.60
N VAL A 75 21.19 -8.66 3.63
CA VAL A 75 21.56 -10.00 3.14
C VAL A 75 20.55 -10.50 2.10
N PRO A 76 20.89 -11.51 1.27
CA PRO A 76 19.97 -12.03 0.25
C PRO A 76 18.63 -12.57 0.79
N SER A 77 18.59 -13.00 2.05
CA SER A 77 17.38 -13.46 2.73
C SER A 77 16.51 -12.31 3.27
N THR A 78 17.00 -11.06 3.28
CA THR A 78 16.24 -9.91 3.77
C THR A 78 15.00 -9.68 2.91
N ARG A 79 13.82 -9.66 3.53
CA ARG A 79 12.59 -9.22 2.86
C ARG A 79 12.62 -7.70 2.69
N VAL A 80 12.29 -7.21 1.51
CA VAL A 80 12.25 -5.77 1.24
C VAL A 80 10.84 -5.36 0.81
N THR A 81 10.22 -4.45 1.55
CA THR A 81 8.92 -3.84 1.21
C THR A 81 9.14 -2.41 0.74
N PHE A 82 8.57 -2.07 -0.42
CA PHE A 82 8.62 -0.72 -0.98
C PHE A 82 7.27 -0.04 -0.80
N LEU A 83 7.27 1.14 -0.20
CA LEU A 83 6.09 1.94 0.14
C LEU A 83 6.05 3.17 -0.78
N ALA A 84 4.98 3.32 -1.56
CA ALA A 84 4.76 4.50 -2.39
C ALA A 84 4.09 5.62 -1.60
N ARG A 85 4.37 6.88 -1.91
CA ARG A 85 3.57 7.99 -1.35
C ARG A 85 2.22 8.16 -2.04
N GLN A 86 2.08 7.59 -3.24
CA GLN A 86 0.87 7.69 -4.05
C GLN A 86 0.52 6.31 -4.65
N TYR A 87 -0.75 5.91 -4.53
CA TYR A 87 -1.31 4.74 -5.20
C TYR A 87 -2.44 5.15 -6.13
N ARG A 88 -2.58 4.39 -7.22
CA ARG A 88 -3.66 4.57 -8.19
C ARG A 88 -4.39 3.23 -8.37
N PHE A 89 -5.67 3.21 -8.06
CA PHE A 89 -6.53 2.04 -8.21
C PHE A 89 -7.58 2.30 -9.29
N VAL A 90 -7.80 1.31 -10.13
CA VAL A 90 -8.94 1.26 -11.05
C VAL A 90 -9.83 0.13 -10.57
N ILE A 91 -11.08 0.45 -10.27
CA ILE A 91 -12.09 -0.51 -9.83
C ILE A 91 -13.13 -0.62 -10.93
N GLU A 92 -13.25 -1.80 -11.50
CA GLU A 92 -14.29 -2.11 -12.48
C GLU A 92 -15.45 -2.79 -11.76
N LEU A 93 -16.64 -2.21 -11.88
CA LEU A 93 -17.87 -2.70 -11.27
C LEU A 93 -18.80 -3.19 -12.35
N ASP A 94 -19.14 -4.47 -12.30
CA ASP A 94 -20.23 -5.02 -13.08
C ASP A 94 -21.56 -4.78 -12.34
N LEU A 95 -22.43 -3.98 -12.95
CA LEU A 95 -23.80 -3.69 -12.51
C LEU A 95 -24.79 -4.08 -13.62
N SER A 96 -24.51 -5.17 -14.32
CA SER A 96 -25.40 -5.81 -15.30
C SER A 96 -26.70 -6.33 -14.66
N PRO A 97 -27.75 -6.68 -15.44
CA PRO A 97 -29.04 -7.07 -14.88
C PRO A 97 -28.98 -8.30 -13.98
N SER A 98 -27.98 -9.18 -14.19
CA SER A 98 -27.72 -10.32 -13.32
C SER A 98 -27.37 -9.94 -11.88
N THR A 99 -26.87 -8.72 -11.64
CA THR A 99 -26.64 -8.20 -10.28
C THR A 99 -27.91 -7.61 -9.66
N GLY A 100 -29.01 -7.46 -10.42
CA GLY A 100 -30.30 -6.97 -9.92
C GLY A 100 -31.20 -8.07 -9.32
N ILE A 101 -30.67 -9.28 -9.16
CA ILE A 101 -31.39 -10.43 -8.59
C ILE A 101 -31.29 -10.36 -7.06
N VAL A 102 -32.34 -10.80 -6.36
CA VAL A 102 -32.31 -10.98 -4.91
C VAL A 102 -31.55 -12.26 -4.61
N ASP A 103 -30.54 -12.18 -3.75
CA ASP A 103 -29.88 -13.37 -3.25
C ASP A 103 -30.82 -14.13 -2.29
N ASP A 104 -31.15 -15.37 -2.65
CA ASP A 104 -32.08 -16.22 -1.89
C ASP A 104 -31.56 -16.54 -0.47
N SER A 105 -30.25 -16.37 -0.21
CA SER A 105 -29.65 -16.65 1.09
C SER A 105 -29.70 -15.47 2.07
N THR A 106 -29.56 -14.23 1.58
CA THR A 106 -29.55 -13.01 2.39
C THR A 106 -30.86 -12.21 2.31
N GLY A 107 -31.64 -12.39 1.25
CA GLY A 107 -32.84 -11.60 0.96
C GLY A 107 -32.54 -10.18 0.45
N GLU A 108 -31.27 -9.85 0.21
CA GLU A 108 -30.83 -8.54 -0.32
C GLU A 108 -30.66 -8.60 -1.84
N ILE A 109 -30.78 -7.45 -2.50
CA ILE A 109 -30.43 -7.36 -3.93
C ILE A 109 -28.91 -7.44 -4.03
N ILE A 110 -28.38 -8.32 -4.89
CA ILE A 110 -26.93 -8.49 -5.10
C ILE A 110 -26.25 -7.14 -5.42
N PHE A 111 -26.97 -6.24 -6.09
CA PHE A 111 -26.57 -4.86 -6.35
C PHE A 111 -26.15 -4.12 -5.08
N ASP A 112 -26.91 -4.22 -3.99
CA ASP A 112 -26.59 -3.56 -2.72
C ASP A 112 -25.29 -4.14 -2.12
N GLU A 113 -25.07 -5.45 -2.23
CA GLU A 113 -23.84 -6.08 -1.78
C GLU A 113 -22.60 -5.54 -2.51
N VAL A 114 -22.70 -5.26 -3.81
CA VAL A 114 -21.60 -4.65 -4.58
C VAL A 114 -21.21 -3.28 -4.00
N PHE A 115 -22.19 -2.43 -3.65
CA PHE A 115 -21.91 -1.14 -3.01
C PHE A 115 -21.35 -1.31 -1.60
N HIS A 116 -21.85 -2.24 -0.82
CA HIS A 116 -21.30 -2.54 0.51
C HIS A 116 -19.85 -3.03 0.41
N ALA A 117 -19.55 -3.92 -0.54
CA ALA A 117 -18.20 -4.42 -0.79
C ALA A 117 -17.26 -3.28 -1.24
N LEU A 118 -17.71 -2.42 -2.15
CA LEU A 118 -16.97 -1.23 -2.57
C LEU A 118 -16.70 -0.29 -1.40
N SER A 119 -17.70 0.00 -0.58
CA SER A 119 -17.56 0.85 0.61
C SER A 119 -16.54 0.28 1.59
N ARG A 120 -16.66 -1.01 1.95
CA ARG A 120 -15.68 -1.71 2.80
C ARG A 120 -14.28 -1.68 2.20
N CYS A 121 -14.16 -1.87 0.89
CA CYS A 121 -12.89 -1.79 0.16
C CYS A 121 -12.26 -0.41 0.31
N LEU A 122 -13.01 0.67 -0.01
CA LEU A 122 -12.51 2.04 0.07
C LEU A 122 -12.14 2.44 1.50
N VAL A 123 -12.95 2.07 2.50
CA VAL A 123 -12.63 2.30 3.92
C VAL A 123 -11.35 1.56 4.33
N GLY A 124 -11.21 0.31 3.92
CA GLY A 124 -10.00 -0.49 4.18
C GLY A 124 -8.76 0.09 3.50
N LEU A 125 -8.90 0.54 2.26
CA LEU A 125 -7.84 1.14 1.46
C LEU A 125 -7.29 2.43 2.10
N LEU A 126 -8.18 3.25 2.68
CA LEU A 126 -7.85 4.52 3.30
C LEU A 126 -7.33 4.38 4.74
N ARG A 127 -7.42 3.19 5.34
CA ARG A 127 -7.05 2.98 6.74
C ARG A 127 -5.54 3.17 6.94
N PRO A 128 -5.11 4.19 7.71
CA PRO A 128 -3.69 4.35 8.04
C PRO A 128 -3.21 3.19 8.88
N PHE A 129 -1.92 2.84 8.76
CA PHE A 129 -1.30 1.83 9.60
C PHE A 129 0.11 2.23 10.00
N ARG A 130 0.55 1.74 11.17
CA ARG A 130 1.89 1.98 11.68
C ARG A 130 2.90 1.13 10.92
N ILE A 131 4.00 1.72 10.47
CA ILE A 131 5.07 0.94 9.84
C ILE A 131 5.82 0.15 10.92
N PRO A 132 5.92 -1.20 10.79
CA PRO A 132 6.65 -2.02 11.74
C PRO A 132 8.06 -1.50 12.01
N GLY A 133 8.46 -1.49 13.29
CA GLY A 133 9.77 -1.01 13.73
C GLY A 133 9.97 0.50 13.67
N SER A 134 8.90 1.29 13.57
CA SER A 134 8.94 2.75 13.64
C SER A 134 7.69 3.30 14.35
N ASP A 135 7.69 4.58 14.71
CA ASP A 135 6.50 5.31 15.18
C ASP A 135 5.70 5.96 14.04
N ILE A 136 6.11 5.75 12.79
CA ILE A 136 5.52 6.40 11.61
C ILE A 136 4.15 5.79 11.30
N ILE A 137 3.13 6.63 11.27
CA ILE A 137 1.81 6.30 10.72
C ILE A 137 1.84 6.54 9.22
N TYR A 138 1.74 5.47 8.45
CA TYR A 138 1.77 5.53 7.00
C TYR A 138 0.37 5.77 6.44
N GLN A 139 0.27 6.86 5.68
CA GLN A 139 -0.95 7.32 5.04
C GLN A 139 -0.60 7.84 3.63
N PRO A 140 -0.68 6.99 2.60
CA PRO A 140 -0.39 7.42 1.23
C PRO A 140 -1.58 8.21 0.64
N GLU A 141 -1.31 8.99 -0.40
CA GLU A 141 -2.36 9.56 -1.24
C GLU A 141 -2.90 8.46 -2.15
N ILE A 142 -4.23 8.30 -2.18
CA ILE A 142 -4.86 7.26 -2.97
C ILE A 142 -5.80 7.89 -3.98
N PHE A 143 -5.53 7.64 -5.26
CA PHE A 143 -6.37 8.04 -6.38
C PHE A 143 -7.16 6.82 -6.85
N VAL A 144 -8.48 6.95 -6.92
CA VAL A 144 -9.36 5.86 -7.34
C VAL A 144 -10.15 6.30 -8.57
N THR A 145 -10.15 5.45 -9.60
CA THR A 145 -11.05 5.54 -10.74
C THR A 145 -12.01 4.37 -10.66
N ILE A 146 -13.31 4.64 -10.73
CA ILE A 146 -14.35 3.60 -10.71
C ILE A 146 -15.05 3.60 -12.06
N GLN A 147 -15.01 2.47 -12.73
CA GLN A 147 -15.70 2.24 -14.00
C GLN A 147 -16.85 1.28 -13.72
N ALA A 148 -18.08 1.74 -13.89
CA ALA A 148 -19.25 0.90 -13.68
C ALA A 148 -19.90 0.58 -15.03
N TYR A 149 -20.02 -0.71 -15.35
CA TYR A 149 -20.85 -1.18 -16.43
C TYR A 149 -22.27 -1.38 -15.90
N SER A 150 -23.25 -0.64 -16.44
CA SER A 150 -24.66 -0.91 -16.13
C SER A 150 -25.49 -0.83 -17.40
N SER A 151 -26.32 -1.84 -17.63
CA SER A 151 -27.25 -1.88 -18.77
C SER A 151 -28.65 -1.34 -18.42
N ILE A 152 -28.87 -0.88 -17.18
CA ILE A 152 -30.19 -0.48 -16.66
C ILE A 152 -30.33 1.06 -16.51
N ILE A 153 -29.24 1.83 -16.60
CA ILE A 153 -29.33 3.30 -16.58
C ILE A 153 -29.81 3.81 -17.95
N GLY A 154 -31.12 3.73 -18.19
CA GLY A 154 -31.77 4.68 -19.07
C GLY A 154 -31.70 6.05 -18.41
N LEU A 155 -30.87 6.95 -18.91
CA LEU A 155 -30.94 8.37 -18.57
C LEU A 155 -32.39 8.82 -18.82
N GLN A 156 -33.16 9.13 -17.77
CA GLN A 156 -34.42 9.86 -17.92
C GLN A 156 -34.11 11.32 -18.26
N SER A 157 -33.44 11.57 -19.38
CA SER A 157 -33.40 12.90 -19.98
C SER A 157 -34.74 13.13 -20.68
N HIS A 158 -35.62 13.85 -19.98
CA HIS A 158 -36.85 14.47 -20.50
C HIS A 158 -37.84 13.56 -21.23
N GLN A 159 -38.71 12.87 -20.49
CA GLN A 159 -40.07 12.68 -20.99
C GLN A 159 -40.91 13.90 -20.60
N VAL A 160 -40.99 14.86 -21.53
CA VAL A 160 -42.04 15.87 -21.48
C VAL A 160 -43.36 15.13 -21.69
N LYS A 161 -44.22 15.13 -20.68
CA LYS A 161 -45.65 14.92 -20.86
C LYS A 161 -46.32 16.25 -21.17
#